data_AF-A0A915ZQB4-F1
#
_entry.id   AF-A0A915ZQB4-F1
#
_cell.length_a   1.000
_cell.length_b   1.000
_cell.length_c   1.000
_cell.angle_alpha   90.00
_cell.angle_beta   90.00
_cell.angle_gamma   90.00
#
_symmetry.space_group_name_H-M   'P 1'
#
loop_
_entity.id
_entity.type
_entity.pdbx_description
1 polymer ?
#
loop_
_entity_poly.entity_id
_entity_poly.type
_entity_poly.pdbx_seq_one_letter_code
_entity_poly.pdbx_strand_id
1 'polypeptide(L)'
;MCCTYLSLDKQKLFDSRKILYDSNVKDFVCYTDGSIKDITKEYVSATFGTTFYNLSLQKILELISSYNNWISSTRAEIFALLITLLIAPSNSNLTVYTDSASVISNFEKFKFYNFTLVTRQIFKISNNNILWKIIMDIIKENNLSVNIFKVNAHTDDSLNNYVNNIVSLAHNDQNLGINLNYNNFYDLPWIPKWNGIVIEKSLRKLITLTTNTKNLERFLNLNRNDKYRKCEIDWSIFFNNFLGEKQKLYTDFKELKIRRRKIQLMIEELPCIEQIKRTLFSLYKERFCPMYEEDEEDFNHIWFCEERREDMDDLISGVQNRLLLEINKILDPINHITLEHIKNLNDIWKLEVSEDHILS
;
A
#
# COMPACT_ATOMS: atom_id res chain seq x y z
N MET A 1 7.69 25.90 23.09
CA MET A 1 7.77 24.84 24.12
C MET A 1 6.38 24.29 24.39
N CYS A 2 6.12 23.01 24.10
CA CYS A 2 4.87 22.32 24.45
C CYS A 2 5.14 20.83 24.61
N CYS A 3 4.94 20.31 25.82
CA CYS A 3 5.01 18.90 26.14
C CYS A 3 3.80 18.49 26.95
N THR A 4 3.15 17.40 26.54
CA THR A 4 2.63 16.34 27.43
C THR A 4 2.28 15.10 26.59
N TYR A 5 3.33 14.38 26.16
CA TYR A 5 3.49 12.92 26.15
C TYR A 5 5.02 12.73 26.14
N LEU A 6 5.57 11.98 27.10
CA LEU A 6 7.02 11.88 27.29
C LEU A 6 7.66 11.24 26.05
N SER A 7 8.24 12.07 25.17
CA SER A 7 9.23 11.62 24.19
C SER A 7 10.48 11.24 24.96
N LEU A 8 10.87 9.96 24.89
CA LEU A 8 12.02 9.41 25.60
C LEU A 8 13.31 10.14 25.20
N ASP A 9 13.38 10.56 23.93
CA ASP A 9 14.55 11.24 23.37
C ASP A 9 14.47 12.77 23.41
N LYS A 10 13.53 13.37 24.14
CA LYS A 10 13.39 14.85 24.16
C LYS A 10 14.69 15.54 24.61
N GLN A 11 15.30 15.09 25.70
CA GLN A 11 16.52 15.70 26.22
C GLN A 11 17.69 15.51 25.24
N LYS A 12 17.82 14.31 24.69
CA LYS A 12 18.79 13.96 23.64
C LYS A 12 18.70 14.93 22.45
N LEU A 13 17.49 15.26 21.99
CA LEU A 13 17.29 16.25 20.92
C LEU A 13 17.79 17.66 21.29
N PHE A 14 17.56 18.12 22.52
CA PHE A 14 18.06 19.43 22.97
C PHE A 14 19.59 19.45 23.05
N ASP A 15 20.18 18.39 23.60
CA ASP A 15 21.63 18.28 23.73
C ASP A 15 22.31 18.19 22.35
N SER A 16 21.74 17.37 21.46
CA SER A 16 22.14 17.28 20.04
C SER A 16 22.09 18.64 19.34
N ARG A 17 20.99 19.38 19.48
CA ARG A 17 20.87 20.72 18.91
C ARG A 17 21.96 21.63 19.47
N LYS A 18 22.18 21.62 20.79
CA LYS A 18 23.21 22.45 21.43
C LYS A 18 24.61 22.17 20.87
N ILE A 19 24.99 20.90 20.71
CA ILE A 19 26.28 20.49 20.11
C ILE A 19 26.46 21.11 18.71
N LEU A 20 25.42 21.09 17.88
CA LEU A 20 25.49 21.67 16.53
C LEU A 20 25.61 23.20 16.57
N TYR A 21 24.90 23.87 17.47
CA TYR A 21 25.02 25.32 17.65
C TYR A 21 26.42 25.73 18.14
N ASP A 22 26.96 24.99 19.12
CA ASP A 22 28.26 25.27 19.72
C ASP A 22 29.42 24.98 18.75
N SER A 23 29.20 24.14 17.72
CA SER A 23 30.20 23.85 16.69
C SER A 23 30.58 25.05 15.81
N ASN A 24 29.74 26.09 15.78
CA ASN A 24 29.88 27.29 14.93
C ASN A 24 30.03 26.99 13.43
N VAL A 25 29.65 25.78 13.00
CA VAL A 25 29.57 25.35 11.60
C VAL A 25 28.22 25.76 11.02
N LYS A 26 28.21 26.24 9.78
CA LYS A 26 26.96 26.56 9.05
C LYS A 26 26.67 25.60 7.91
N ASP A 27 27.66 24.87 7.42
CA ASP A 27 27.52 23.94 6.30
C ASP A 27 27.67 22.50 6.81
N PHE A 28 26.60 21.74 6.71
CA PHE A 28 26.53 20.37 7.21
C PHE A 28 26.33 19.38 6.07
N VAL A 29 27.09 18.28 6.13
CA VAL A 29 26.84 17.08 5.33
C VAL A 29 26.13 16.07 6.23
N CYS A 30 24.96 15.60 5.81
CA CYS A 30 24.12 14.70 6.60
C CYS A 30 23.84 13.43 5.82
N TYR A 31 23.87 12.30 6.52
CA TYR A 31 23.36 11.02 5.99
C TYR A 31 22.17 10.61 6.85
N THR A 32 21.13 10.07 6.20
CA THR A 32 19.85 9.72 6.84
C THR A 32 19.33 8.39 6.33
N ASP A 33 18.78 7.58 7.22
CA ASP A 33 18.19 6.27 6.89
C ASP A 33 17.03 5.96 7.84
N GLY A 34 16.06 5.17 7.38
CA GLY A 34 14.92 4.70 8.12
C GLY A 34 14.59 3.22 7.85
N SER A 35 14.60 2.41 8.89
CA SER A 35 14.37 0.97 8.79
C SER A 35 13.10 0.50 9.50
N ILE A 36 12.57 -0.63 9.02
CA ILE A 36 11.47 -1.36 9.65
C ILE A 36 11.80 -2.83 9.73
N LYS A 37 11.41 -3.45 10.84
CA LYS A 37 11.55 -4.87 11.08
C LYS A 37 10.21 -5.48 11.50
N ASP A 38 10.04 -6.77 11.19
CA ASP A 38 8.94 -7.60 11.68
C ASP A 38 7.52 -7.19 11.21
N ILE A 39 7.39 -6.68 9.96
CA ILE A 39 6.11 -6.19 9.37
C ILE A 39 4.94 -7.18 9.51
N THR A 40 5.21 -8.48 9.47
CA THR A 40 4.19 -9.55 9.53
C THR A 40 3.87 -10.02 10.94
N LYS A 41 4.52 -9.48 11.97
CA LYS A 41 4.31 -9.87 13.38
C LYS A 41 3.42 -8.85 14.10
N GLU A 42 2.92 -9.25 15.26
CA GLU A 42 2.10 -8.39 16.14
C GLU A 42 2.86 -7.12 16.59
N TYR A 43 4.18 -7.21 16.71
CA TYR A 43 5.06 -6.11 17.06
C TYR A 43 5.94 -5.75 15.85
N VAL A 44 5.69 -4.57 15.30
CA VAL A 44 6.49 -4.00 14.22
C VAL A 44 7.39 -2.91 14.81
N SER A 45 8.69 -2.98 14.54
CA SER A 45 9.67 -1.99 15.00
C SER A 45 10.03 -1.03 13.87
N ALA A 46 10.07 0.27 14.18
CA ALA A 46 10.44 1.31 13.22
C ALA A 46 11.49 2.24 13.83
N THR A 47 12.65 2.31 13.19
CA THR A 47 13.79 3.11 13.64
C THR A 47 14.25 4.03 12.52
N PHE A 48 14.91 5.11 12.90
CA PHE A 48 15.50 6.04 11.95
C PHE A 48 16.71 6.70 12.59
N GLY A 49 17.59 7.24 11.75
CA GLY A 49 18.81 7.87 12.22
C GLY A 49 19.37 8.90 11.27
N THR A 50 20.22 9.74 11.83
CA THR A 50 20.98 10.73 11.08
C THR A 50 22.35 10.95 11.69
N THR A 51 23.32 11.21 10.84
CA THR A 51 24.68 11.60 11.22
C THR A 51 25.04 12.92 10.56
N PHE A 52 25.59 13.85 11.34
CA PHE A 52 26.07 15.15 10.90
C PHE A 52 27.58 15.13 10.77
N TYR A 53 28.07 15.70 9.69
CA TYR A 53 29.47 15.92 9.39
C TYR A 53 29.71 17.38 9.03
N ASN A 54 30.93 17.85 9.25
CA ASN A 54 31.38 19.11 8.66
C ASN A 54 31.77 18.88 7.17
N LEU A 55 32.17 19.95 6.47
CA LEU A 55 32.63 19.88 5.08
C LEU A 55 33.88 19.00 4.88
N SER A 56 34.69 18.79 5.92
CA SER A 56 35.83 17.87 5.87
C SER A 56 35.45 16.42 6.23
N LEU A 57 34.15 16.10 6.25
CA LEU A 57 33.60 14.78 6.56
C LEU A 57 33.99 14.22 7.95
N GLN A 58 34.28 15.10 8.90
CA GLN A 58 34.46 14.73 10.29
C GLN A 58 33.11 14.68 11.01
N LYS A 59 32.81 13.55 11.66
CA LYS A 59 31.54 13.34 12.37
C LYS A 59 31.42 14.33 13.54
N ILE A 60 30.32 15.08 13.56
CA ILE A 60 29.97 16.02 14.64
C ILE A 60 28.99 15.37 15.60
N LEU A 61 27.94 14.76 15.05
CA LEU A 61 26.83 14.23 15.83
C LEU A 61 26.23 13.01 15.15
N GLU A 62 25.72 12.10 15.96
CA GLU A 62 24.89 10.98 15.54
C GLU A 62 23.63 10.95 16.40
N LEU A 63 22.50 10.70 15.77
CA LEU A 63 21.23 10.60 16.45
C LEU A 63 20.40 9.47 15.84
N ILE A 64 19.93 8.58 16.70
CA ILE A 64 19.06 7.45 16.35
C ILE A 64 17.90 7.45 17.32
N SER A 65 16.72 7.13 16.81
CA SER A 65 15.50 6.99 17.60
C SER A 65 14.50 6.06 16.90
N SER A 66 13.36 5.85 17.55
CA SER A 66 12.23 5.07 17.05
C SER A 66 10.96 5.92 17.09
N TYR A 67 9.91 5.46 16.43
CA TYR A 67 8.59 6.07 16.53
C TYR A 67 7.51 5.01 16.50
N ASN A 68 6.32 5.40 16.99
CA ASN A 68 5.14 4.56 17.02
C ASN A 68 4.06 5.10 16.07
N ASN A 69 3.10 4.22 15.74
CA ASN A 69 1.97 4.48 14.84
C ASN A 69 2.36 4.73 13.38
N TRP A 70 1.45 4.35 12.46
CA TRP A 70 1.61 4.55 11.01
C TRP A 70 2.90 3.99 10.41
N ILE A 71 3.42 2.89 10.97
CA ILE A 71 4.72 2.31 10.61
C ILE A 71 4.78 2.00 9.10
N SER A 72 5.71 2.63 8.38
CA SER A 72 5.99 2.38 6.95
C SER A 72 7.41 2.83 6.60
N SER A 73 8.09 2.14 5.67
CA SER A 73 9.53 2.39 5.44
C SER A 73 9.74 3.84 5.00
N THR A 74 8.88 4.30 4.10
CA THR A 74 8.79 5.71 3.69
C THR A 74 8.59 6.69 4.85
N ARG A 75 7.89 6.31 5.92
CA ARG A 75 7.70 7.16 7.09
C ARG A 75 8.96 7.21 7.95
N ALA A 76 9.68 6.09 8.10
CA ALA A 76 10.95 6.06 8.81
C ALA A 76 11.98 7.00 8.15
N GLU A 77 12.07 6.95 6.83
CA GLU A 77 12.89 7.87 6.03
C GLU A 77 12.50 9.35 6.22
N ILE A 78 11.20 9.65 6.22
CA ILE A 78 10.70 11.02 6.46
C ILE A 78 11.03 11.46 7.89
N PHE A 79 10.97 10.56 8.88
CA PHE A 79 11.37 10.86 10.26
C PHE A 79 12.87 11.15 10.38
N ALA A 80 13.71 10.40 9.65
CA ALA A 80 15.14 10.67 9.57
C ALA A 80 15.39 12.11 9.10
N LEU A 81 14.79 12.50 7.97
CA LEU A 81 14.87 13.86 7.45
C LEU A 81 14.29 14.90 8.43
N LEU A 82 13.12 14.63 9.02
CA LEU A 82 12.48 15.54 9.97
C LEU A 82 13.41 15.84 11.15
N ILE A 83 14.02 14.82 11.74
CA ILE A 83 14.88 14.99 12.91
C ILE A 83 16.18 15.68 12.55
N THR A 84 16.79 15.38 11.39
CA THR A 84 17.92 16.16 10.86
C THR A 84 17.58 17.65 10.80
N LEU A 85 16.45 18.01 10.22
CA LEU A 85 16.05 19.42 10.08
C LEU A 85 15.68 20.07 11.41
N LEU A 86 15.10 19.31 12.35
CA LEU A 86 14.67 19.82 13.65
C LEU A 86 15.83 20.25 14.54
N ILE A 87 16.95 19.52 14.49
CA ILE A 87 18.14 19.80 15.31
C ILE A 87 19.13 20.75 14.62
N ALA A 88 18.99 20.97 13.32
CA ALA A 88 19.84 21.88 12.56
C ALA A 88 19.77 23.32 13.11
N PRO A 89 20.91 24.03 13.20
CA PRO A 89 20.92 25.44 13.56
C PRO A 89 20.20 26.32 12.54
N SER A 90 19.56 27.39 13.00
CA SER A 90 18.93 28.36 12.10
C SER A 90 19.95 29.02 11.16
N ASN A 91 19.55 29.27 9.90
CA ASN A 91 20.39 29.81 8.83
C ASN A 91 21.59 28.92 8.42
N SER A 92 21.49 27.61 8.65
CA SER A 92 22.48 26.65 8.15
C SER A 92 22.15 26.12 6.76
N ASN A 93 23.18 25.69 6.04
CA ASN A 93 23.07 24.94 4.79
C ASN A 93 23.27 23.44 5.06
N LEU A 94 22.35 22.61 4.56
CA LEU A 94 22.39 21.17 4.71
C LEU A 94 22.45 20.49 3.35
N THR A 95 23.44 19.61 3.18
CA THR A 95 23.53 18.64 2.10
C THR A 95 23.17 17.27 2.69
N VAL A 96 21.98 16.77 2.39
CA VAL A 96 21.43 15.52 2.94
C VAL A 96 21.51 14.41 1.91
N TYR A 97 22.05 13.26 2.31
CA TYR A 97 22.17 12.04 1.54
C TYR A 97 21.19 10.99 2.07
N THR A 98 20.34 10.45 1.18
CA THR A 98 19.34 9.40 1.48
C THR A 98 19.20 8.49 0.27
N ASP A 99 18.88 7.22 0.48
CA ASP A 99 18.55 6.27 -0.59
C ASP A 99 17.05 6.33 -0.99
N SER A 100 16.23 7.05 -0.21
CA SER A 100 14.79 7.12 -0.39
C SER A 100 14.37 8.05 -1.52
N ALA A 101 14.19 7.48 -2.71
CA ALA A 101 13.65 8.17 -3.88
C ALA A 101 12.28 8.84 -3.59
N SER A 102 11.49 8.27 -2.68
CA SER A 102 10.19 8.82 -2.29
C SER A 102 10.30 10.12 -1.49
N VAL A 103 11.31 10.22 -0.62
CA VAL A 103 11.59 11.45 0.14
C VAL A 103 12.07 12.54 -0.80
N ILE A 104 13.02 12.21 -1.69
CA ILE A 104 13.58 13.15 -2.67
C ILE A 104 12.48 13.71 -3.58
N SER A 105 11.66 12.85 -4.16
CA SER A 105 10.58 13.28 -5.07
C SER A 105 9.57 14.20 -4.38
N ASN A 106 9.17 13.88 -3.15
CA ASN A 106 8.25 14.73 -2.39
C ASN A 106 8.91 16.05 -1.97
N PHE A 107 10.17 16.01 -1.54
CA PHE A 107 10.91 17.20 -1.14
C PHE A 107 11.06 18.19 -2.31
N GLU A 108 11.51 17.72 -3.48
CA GLU A 108 11.64 18.55 -4.68
C GLU A 108 10.30 19.16 -5.11
N LYS A 109 9.21 18.37 -5.01
CA LYS A 109 7.86 18.89 -5.24
C LYS A 109 7.52 20.04 -4.30
N PHE A 110 7.82 19.93 -3.01
CA PHE A 110 7.54 21.01 -2.05
C PHE A 110 8.49 22.20 -2.19
N LYS A 111 9.75 21.96 -2.55
CA LYS A 111 10.73 22.99 -2.90
C LYS A 111 10.26 23.83 -4.08
N PHE A 112 9.69 23.20 -5.12
CA PHE A 112 9.08 23.89 -6.25
C PHE A 112 7.94 24.85 -5.83
N TYR A 113 7.19 24.51 -4.78
CA TYR A 113 6.16 25.37 -4.18
C TYR A 113 6.71 26.27 -3.06
N ASN A 114 8.03 26.48 -2.98
CA ASN A 114 8.69 27.26 -1.92
C ASN A 114 8.25 26.86 -0.50
N PHE A 115 7.99 25.57 -0.28
CA PHE A 115 7.47 25.00 0.96
C PHE A 115 6.18 25.69 1.47
N THR A 116 5.44 26.38 0.59
CA THR A 116 4.14 27.00 0.87
C THR A 116 3.04 26.12 0.31
N LEU A 117 2.13 25.63 1.16
CA LEU A 117 0.92 24.94 0.71
C LEU A 117 -0.27 25.41 1.54
N VAL A 118 -1.41 25.58 0.88
CA VAL A 118 -2.68 25.87 1.55
C VAL A 118 -3.18 24.59 2.22
N THR A 119 -3.92 24.71 3.33
CA THR A 119 -4.51 23.61 4.11
C THR A 119 -5.16 22.52 3.23
N ARG A 120 -5.91 22.92 2.19
CA ARG A 120 -6.54 21.97 1.25
C ARG A 120 -5.51 21.11 0.49
N GLN A 121 -4.39 21.68 0.09
CA GLN A 121 -3.33 20.94 -0.62
C GLN A 121 -2.63 19.96 0.33
N ILE A 122 -2.41 20.37 1.59
CA ILE A 122 -1.83 19.51 2.64
C ILE A 122 -2.71 18.26 2.83
N PHE A 123 -4.02 18.41 3.00
CA PHE A 123 -4.93 17.26 3.16
C PHE A 123 -5.15 16.42 1.89
N LYS A 124 -4.69 16.88 0.72
CA LYS A 124 -4.67 16.10 -0.53
C LYS A 124 -3.40 15.25 -0.68
N ILE A 125 -2.34 15.54 0.07
CA ILE A 125 -1.15 14.67 0.11
C ILE A 125 -1.59 13.28 0.58
N SER A 126 -1.14 12.25 -0.12
CA SER A 126 -1.65 10.89 0.06
C SER A 126 -1.32 10.34 1.44
N ASN A 127 -0.06 10.44 1.87
CA ASN A 127 0.48 9.87 3.11
C ASN A 127 1.45 10.86 3.76
N ASN A 128 1.64 10.76 5.09
CA ASN A 128 2.56 11.56 5.89
C ASN A 128 2.36 13.08 5.71
N ASN A 129 1.12 13.50 5.46
CA ASN A 129 0.80 14.89 5.13
C ASN A 129 1.14 15.87 6.27
N ILE A 130 0.93 15.45 7.52
CA ILE A 130 1.25 16.27 8.69
C ILE A 130 2.77 16.35 8.92
N LEU A 131 3.51 15.24 8.77
CA LEU A 131 4.98 15.27 8.84
C LEU A 131 5.59 16.22 7.81
N TRP A 132 5.12 16.16 6.56
CA TRP A 132 5.57 17.08 5.52
C TRP A 132 5.24 18.54 5.85
N LYS A 133 4.10 18.82 6.47
CA LYS A 133 3.80 20.18 6.97
C LYS A 133 4.82 20.64 8.00
N ILE A 134 5.15 19.79 8.98
CA ILE A 134 6.16 20.11 10.00
C ILE A 134 7.52 20.38 9.34
N ILE A 135 7.94 19.54 8.39
CA ILE A 135 9.20 19.73 7.64
C ILE A 135 9.22 21.10 6.93
N MET A 136 8.15 21.44 6.20
CA MET A 136 8.03 22.71 5.49
C MET A 136 8.10 23.92 6.44
N ASP A 137 7.47 23.82 7.61
CA ASP A 137 7.49 24.88 8.62
C ASP A 137 8.88 25.05 9.22
N ILE A 138 9.54 23.96 9.60
CA ILE A 138 10.91 23.99 10.15
C ILE A 138 11.88 24.65 9.16
N ILE A 139 11.82 24.29 7.88
CA ILE A 139 12.71 24.86 6.86
C ILE A 139 12.52 26.37 6.77
N LYS A 140 11.28 26.86 6.81
CA LYS A 140 10.99 28.30 6.71
C LYS A 140 11.32 29.06 7.98
N GLU A 141 10.84 28.58 9.12
CA GLU A 141 11.01 29.26 10.41
C GLU A 141 12.49 29.35 10.79
N ASN A 142 13.30 28.33 10.46
CA ASN A 142 14.73 28.34 10.71
C ASN A 142 15.57 28.85 9.53
N ASN A 143 14.95 29.27 8.42
CA ASN A 143 15.62 29.74 7.20
C ASN A 143 16.74 28.77 6.74
N LEU A 144 16.42 27.49 6.61
CA LEU A 144 17.37 26.44 6.23
C LEU A 144 17.51 26.36 4.72
N SER A 145 18.75 26.28 4.23
CA SER A 145 19.02 25.91 2.83
C SER A 145 19.28 24.41 2.76
N VAL A 146 18.43 23.66 2.07
CA VAL A 146 18.50 22.19 2.08
C VAL A 146 18.56 21.65 0.66
N ASN A 147 19.59 20.84 0.39
CA ASN A 147 19.75 20.06 -0.83
C ASN A 147 19.78 18.57 -0.47
N ILE A 148 18.95 17.76 -1.15
CA ILE A 148 18.88 16.32 -0.91
C ILE A 148 19.41 15.60 -2.13
N PHE A 149 20.35 14.68 -1.92
CA PHE A 149 20.96 13.85 -2.96
C PHE A 149 20.66 12.38 -2.74
N LYS A 150 20.45 11.68 -3.86
CA LYS A 150 20.25 10.23 -3.84
C LYS A 150 21.59 9.54 -3.65
N VAL A 151 21.66 8.66 -2.66
CA VAL A 151 22.70 7.63 -2.59
C VAL A 151 22.18 6.39 -3.29
N ASN A 152 23.02 5.74 -4.08
CA ASN A 152 22.65 4.47 -4.68
C ASN A 152 22.66 3.39 -3.58
N ALA A 153 21.53 2.72 -3.40
CA ALA A 153 21.45 1.56 -2.52
C ALA A 153 22.49 0.52 -2.97
N HIS A 154 23.21 -0.07 -2.00
CA HIS A 154 24.23 -1.11 -2.22
C HIS A 154 25.51 -0.67 -2.97
N THR A 155 25.84 0.63 -3.00
CA THR A 155 27.17 1.09 -3.42
C THR A 155 28.16 1.23 -2.27
N ASP A 156 29.45 1.34 -2.57
CA ASP A 156 30.57 1.53 -1.61
C ASP A 156 30.58 2.91 -0.92
N ASP A 157 29.41 3.51 -0.62
CA ASP A 157 29.34 4.69 0.24
C ASP A 157 29.43 4.25 1.70
N SER A 158 30.65 4.33 2.24
CA SER A 158 30.95 3.97 3.63
C SER A 158 30.12 4.72 4.68
N LEU A 159 29.73 5.98 4.42
CA LEU A 159 28.98 6.79 5.38
C LEU A 159 27.49 6.41 5.36
N ASN A 160 26.93 6.16 4.18
CA ASN A 160 25.56 5.66 4.07
C ASN A 160 25.42 4.26 4.71
N ASN A 161 26.35 3.36 4.42
CA ASN A 161 26.36 2.01 4.99
C ASN A 161 26.52 2.04 6.51
N TYR A 162 27.26 3.02 7.04
CA TYR A 162 27.36 3.25 8.48
C TYR A 162 26.01 3.62 9.09
N VAL A 163 25.27 4.58 8.51
CA VAL A 163 23.94 4.98 9.02
C VAL A 163 22.94 3.82 8.96
N ASN A 164 22.94 3.05 7.87
CA ASN A 164 22.08 1.87 7.74
C ASN A 164 22.33 0.85 8.87
N ASN A 165 23.61 0.56 9.13
CA ASN A 165 23.98 -0.38 10.18
C ASN A 165 23.52 0.07 11.57
N ILE A 166 23.78 1.34 11.94
CA ILE A 166 23.38 1.84 13.27
C ILE A 166 21.85 1.87 13.44
N VAL A 167 21.09 2.20 12.38
CA VAL A 167 19.62 2.21 12.39
C VAL A 167 19.06 0.79 12.52
N SER A 168 19.68 -0.18 11.85
CA SER A 168 19.33 -1.60 11.95
C SER A 168 19.58 -2.17 13.36
N LEU A 169 20.70 -1.82 13.99
CA LEU A 169 21.01 -2.24 15.36
C LEU A 169 20.04 -1.67 16.40
N ALA A 170 19.51 -0.47 16.15
CA ALA A 170 18.61 0.22 17.06
C ALA A 170 17.23 -0.45 17.24
N HIS A 171 16.85 -1.40 16.38
CA HIS A 171 15.58 -2.12 16.52
C HIS A 171 15.42 -2.88 17.84
N ASN A 172 16.55 -3.21 18.48
CA ASN A 172 16.57 -3.95 19.74
C ASN A 172 16.55 -3.04 20.98
N ASP A 173 16.63 -1.71 20.82
CA ASP A 173 16.67 -0.76 21.93
C ASP A 173 15.26 -0.27 22.29
N GLN A 174 14.81 -0.65 23.49
CA GLN A 174 13.49 -0.27 24.01
C GLN A 174 13.45 1.14 24.61
N ASN A 175 14.58 1.81 24.75
CA ASN A 175 14.66 3.15 25.35
C ASN A 175 14.54 4.29 24.33
N LEU A 176 14.35 3.97 23.05
CA LEU A 176 14.15 4.96 21.99
C LEU A 176 12.67 5.28 21.83
N GLY A 177 12.36 6.53 21.49
CA GLY A 177 10.99 6.88 21.12
C GLY A 177 10.72 8.37 21.04
N ILE A 178 10.41 8.84 19.84
CA ILE A 178 9.95 10.20 19.58
C ILE A 178 8.44 10.22 19.33
N ASN A 179 7.75 11.03 20.12
CA ASN A 179 6.34 11.34 19.94
C ASN A 179 6.19 12.81 19.54
N LEU A 180 5.55 13.04 18.39
CA LEU A 180 5.27 14.39 17.91
C LEU A 180 4.01 14.94 18.56
N ASN A 181 4.06 16.22 18.93
CA ASN A 181 2.91 16.96 19.43
C ASN A 181 2.32 17.80 18.28
N TYR A 182 1.07 17.50 17.92
CA TYR A 182 0.38 18.11 16.79
C TYR A 182 -0.56 19.26 17.19
N ASN A 183 -0.48 19.75 18.44
CA ASN A 183 -1.46 20.72 18.94
C ASN A 183 -1.16 22.19 18.56
N ASN A 184 -0.04 22.47 17.90
CA ASN A 184 0.50 23.83 17.76
C ASN A 184 0.67 24.30 16.29
N PHE A 185 -0.28 23.99 15.41
CA PHE A 185 -0.24 24.55 14.05
C PHE A 185 -1.07 25.83 13.97
N TYR A 186 -0.45 26.95 13.62
CA TYR A 186 -1.17 28.22 13.39
C TYR A 186 -2.11 28.12 12.18
N ASP A 187 -1.66 27.49 11.08
CA ASP A 187 -2.40 27.42 9.81
C ASP A 187 -3.23 26.12 9.62
N LEU A 188 -3.24 25.24 10.63
CA LEU A 188 -3.99 23.99 10.63
C LEU A 188 -4.83 23.88 11.92
N PRO A 189 -5.94 24.63 12.00
CA PRO A 189 -6.73 24.72 13.23
C PRO A 189 -7.40 23.38 13.62
N TRP A 190 -7.60 22.48 12.66
CA TRP A 190 -8.28 21.21 12.88
C TRP A 190 -7.48 20.06 12.27
N ILE A 191 -6.93 19.20 13.13
CA ILE A 191 -6.27 17.96 12.72
C ILE A 191 -7.13 16.77 13.13
N PRO A 192 -7.60 15.98 12.16
CA PRO A 192 -8.45 14.83 12.43
C PRO A 192 -7.66 13.73 13.17
N LYS A 193 -8.30 13.14 14.19
CA LYS A 193 -7.76 12.05 14.98
C LYS A 193 -8.72 10.86 14.99
N TRP A 194 -8.20 9.65 15.06
CA TRP A 194 -8.93 8.41 15.30
C TRP A 194 -8.41 7.77 16.58
N ASN A 195 -9.27 7.57 17.58
CA ASN A 195 -8.89 7.06 18.91
C ASN A 195 -7.67 7.79 19.52
N GLY A 196 -7.61 9.12 19.38
CA GLY A 196 -6.50 9.95 19.86
C GLY A 196 -5.26 9.97 18.96
N ILE A 197 -5.16 9.09 17.96
CA ILE A 197 -4.04 9.04 16.99
C ILE A 197 -4.33 9.98 15.81
N VAL A 198 -3.38 10.84 15.46
CA VAL A 198 -3.51 11.74 14.32
C VAL A 198 -3.61 10.98 13.01
N ILE A 199 -4.53 11.38 12.14
CA ILE A 199 -4.67 10.80 10.80
C ILE A 199 -3.70 11.51 9.85
N GLU A 200 -2.68 10.77 9.40
CA GLU A 200 -1.63 11.27 8.51
C GLU A 200 -1.79 10.84 7.05
N LYS A 201 -3.01 10.46 6.67
CA LYS A 201 -3.39 10.09 5.30
C LYS A 201 -4.39 11.10 4.76
N SER A 202 -4.50 11.19 3.45
CA SER A 202 -5.64 11.89 2.84
C SER A 202 -6.96 11.33 3.40
N LEU A 203 -7.76 12.19 4.03
CA LEU A 203 -9.02 11.80 4.69
C LEU A 203 -9.95 11.02 3.78
N ARG A 204 -10.12 11.50 2.53
CA ARG A 204 -10.95 10.81 1.54
C ARG A 204 -10.43 9.40 1.27
N LYS A 205 -9.11 9.24 1.07
CA LYS A 205 -8.50 7.93 0.82
C LYS A 205 -8.63 7.01 2.03
N LEU A 206 -8.50 7.54 3.25
CA LEU A 206 -8.71 6.77 4.47
C LEU A 206 -10.15 6.27 4.55
N ILE A 207 -11.14 7.16 4.40
CA ILE A 207 -12.56 6.79 4.42
C ILE A 207 -12.88 5.75 3.34
N THR A 208 -12.41 5.97 2.10
CA THR A 208 -12.60 4.99 1.02
C THR A 208 -11.97 3.64 1.37
N LEU A 209 -10.75 3.61 1.90
CA LEU A 209 -10.09 2.38 2.31
C LEU A 209 -10.90 1.67 3.41
N THR A 210 -11.25 2.37 4.50
CA THR A 210 -12.02 1.79 5.60
C THR A 210 -13.37 1.25 5.14
N THR A 211 -14.09 1.99 4.30
CA THR A 211 -15.38 1.55 3.74
C THR A 211 -15.20 0.31 2.87
N ASN A 212 -14.21 0.29 1.99
CA ASN A 212 -13.95 -0.86 1.12
C ASN A 212 -13.56 -2.10 1.93
N THR A 213 -12.70 -1.95 2.94
CA THR A 213 -12.31 -3.05 3.82
C THR A 213 -13.50 -3.61 4.59
N LYS A 214 -14.34 -2.75 5.19
CA LYS A 214 -15.57 -3.20 5.86
C LYS A 214 -16.54 -3.89 4.93
N ASN A 215 -16.69 -3.40 3.70
CA ASN A 215 -17.57 -4.03 2.71
C ASN A 215 -17.03 -5.38 2.26
N LEU A 216 -15.71 -5.50 2.06
CA LEU A 216 -15.06 -6.77 1.73
C LEU A 216 -15.19 -7.78 2.87
N GLU A 217 -14.94 -7.37 4.11
CA GLU A 217 -15.13 -8.20 5.30
C GLU A 217 -16.58 -8.70 5.39
N ARG A 218 -17.57 -7.82 5.25
CA ARG A 218 -18.99 -8.21 5.24
C ARG A 218 -19.31 -9.16 4.11
N PHE A 219 -18.75 -8.95 2.92
CA PHE A 219 -18.92 -9.82 1.76
C PHE A 219 -18.34 -11.21 2.03
N LEU A 220 -17.11 -11.32 2.53
CA LEU A 220 -16.46 -12.59 2.83
C LEU A 220 -17.13 -13.35 3.98
N ASN A 221 -17.79 -12.63 4.91
CA ASN A 221 -18.49 -13.23 6.04
C ASN A 221 -19.92 -13.68 5.75
N LEU A 222 -20.41 -13.53 4.51
CA LEU A 222 -21.66 -14.18 4.11
C LEU A 222 -21.43 -15.70 4.03
N ASN A 223 -22.34 -16.51 4.59
CA ASN A 223 -22.21 -17.98 4.58
C ASN A 223 -21.96 -18.55 3.16
N ARG A 224 -22.59 -17.96 2.14
CA ARG A 224 -22.42 -18.34 0.73
C ARG A 224 -21.01 -18.09 0.15
N ASN A 225 -20.23 -17.22 0.80
CA ASN A 225 -18.91 -16.78 0.34
C ASN A 225 -17.78 -17.39 1.19
N ASP A 226 -18.08 -18.32 2.09
CA ASP A 226 -17.10 -18.93 3.00
C ASP A 226 -15.91 -19.54 2.24
N LYS A 227 -16.17 -20.20 1.11
CA LYS A 227 -15.14 -20.78 0.23
C LYS A 227 -14.02 -19.79 -0.10
N TYR A 228 -14.35 -18.53 -0.34
CA TYR A 228 -13.38 -17.50 -0.71
C TYR A 228 -12.42 -17.09 0.41
N ARG A 229 -12.70 -17.45 1.67
CA ARG A 229 -11.82 -17.14 2.81
C ARG A 229 -10.57 -18.00 2.83
N LYS A 230 -10.64 -19.20 2.23
CA LYS A 230 -9.52 -20.15 2.16
C LYS A 230 -8.66 -19.96 0.90
N CYS A 231 -9.12 -19.12 -0.02
CA CYS A 231 -8.47 -18.95 -1.33
C CYS A 231 -7.48 -17.79 -1.33
N GLU A 232 -6.37 -17.99 -2.03
CA GLU A 232 -5.36 -16.96 -2.27
C GLU A 232 -5.79 -16.01 -3.39
N ILE A 233 -6.87 -15.25 -3.16
CA ILE A 233 -7.41 -14.31 -4.14
C ILE A 233 -6.82 -12.92 -3.91
N ASP A 234 -6.16 -12.36 -4.94
CA ASP A 234 -5.88 -10.93 -4.98
C ASP A 234 -7.18 -10.15 -5.27
N TRP A 235 -7.84 -9.71 -4.20
CA TRP A 235 -9.08 -8.94 -4.28
C TRP A 235 -8.92 -7.59 -5.00
N SER A 236 -7.72 -6.99 -5.00
CA SER A 236 -7.48 -5.73 -5.71
C SER A 236 -7.56 -5.95 -7.21
N ILE A 237 -6.87 -6.98 -7.71
CA ILE A 237 -6.90 -7.38 -9.13
C ILE A 237 -8.32 -7.84 -9.49
N PHE A 238 -8.95 -8.65 -8.65
CA PHE A 238 -10.32 -9.13 -8.88
C PHE A 238 -11.29 -7.96 -9.08
N PHE A 239 -11.39 -7.02 -8.13
CA PHE A 239 -12.34 -5.92 -8.25
C PHE A 239 -12.01 -4.97 -9.41
N ASN A 240 -10.72 -4.78 -9.74
CA ASN A 240 -10.34 -4.00 -10.92
C ASN A 240 -10.85 -4.63 -12.21
N ASN A 241 -10.76 -5.95 -12.36
CA ASN A 241 -11.30 -6.70 -13.51
C ASN A 241 -12.84 -6.82 -13.47
N PHE A 242 -13.42 -6.87 -12.27
CA PHE A 242 -14.84 -7.04 -12.06
C PHE A 242 -15.63 -5.80 -12.50
N LEU A 243 -15.15 -4.62 -12.09
CA LEU A 243 -15.80 -3.33 -12.35
C LEU A 243 -15.75 -2.90 -13.82
N GLY A 244 -14.88 -3.47 -14.65
CA GLY A 244 -14.79 -3.16 -16.08
C GLY A 244 -14.14 -1.79 -16.37
N GLU A 245 -14.46 -1.20 -17.52
CA GLU A 245 -13.87 0.06 -17.97
C GLU A 245 -14.32 1.25 -17.11
N LYS A 246 -13.42 1.74 -16.25
CA LYS A 246 -13.69 2.86 -15.33
C LYS A 246 -13.87 4.24 -16.02
N GLN A 247 -13.74 4.33 -17.34
CA GLN A 247 -13.71 5.60 -18.09
C GLN A 247 -15.07 6.02 -18.68
N LYS A 248 -16.10 5.18 -18.63
CA LYS A 248 -17.42 5.53 -19.17
C LYS A 248 -18.22 6.34 -18.16
N LEU A 249 -18.69 7.52 -18.59
CA LEU A 249 -19.57 8.41 -17.82
C LEU A 249 -21.06 8.02 -17.91
N TYR A 250 -21.40 7.00 -18.70
CA TYR A 250 -22.76 6.50 -18.91
C TYR A 250 -22.82 5.00 -18.64
N THR A 251 -24.03 4.52 -18.35
CA THR A 251 -24.29 3.10 -18.07
C THR A 251 -24.80 2.42 -19.35
N ASP A 252 -24.12 1.37 -19.80
CA ASP A 252 -24.52 0.56 -20.95
C ASP A 252 -25.27 -0.71 -20.49
N PHE A 253 -26.43 -1.01 -21.09
CA PHE A 253 -27.19 -2.22 -20.81
C PHE A 253 -26.39 -3.51 -21.06
N LYS A 254 -25.51 -3.51 -22.07
CA LYS A 254 -24.64 -4.66 -22.35
C LYS A 254 -23.65 -4.88 -21.20
N GLU A 255 -23.02 -3.81 -20.72
CA GLU A 255 -22.10 -3.86 -19.59
C GLU A 255 -22.81 -4.28 -18.30
N LEU A 256 -24.01 -3.77 -18.04
CA LEU A 256 -24.84 -4.20 -16.91
C LEU A 256 -25.15 -5.70 -16.97
N LYS A 257 -25.51 -6.23 -18.14
CA LYS A 257 -25.78 -7.67 -18.33
C LYS A 257 -24.54 -8.51 -18.03
N ILE A 258 -23.37 -8.06 -18.49
CA ILE A 258 -22.08 -8.72 -18.21
C ILE A 258 -21.77 -8.69 -16.71
N ARG A 259 -21.89 -7.53 -16.06
CA ARG A 259 -21.65 -7.38 -14.61
C ARG A 259 -22.61 -8.25 -13.79
N ARG A 260 -23.90 -8.28 -14.15
CA ARG A 260 -24.89 -9.18 -13.54
C ARG A 260 -24.46 -10.63 -13.67
N ARG A 261 -24.07 -11.07 -14.87
CA ARG A 261 -23.61 -12.45 -15.11
C ARG A 261 -22.37 -12.79 -14.28
N LYS A 262 -21.39 -11.87 -14.17
CA LYS A 262 -20.22 -12.05 -13.29
C LYS A 262 -20.61 -12.22 -11.82
N ILE A 263 -21.55 -11.40 -11.31
CA ILE A 263 -22.08 -11.55 -9.94
C ILE A 263 -22.72 -12.92 -9.76
N GLN A 264 -23.61 -13.32 -10.67
CA GLN A 264 -24.34 -14.59 -10.60
C GLN A 264 -23.41 -15.81 -10.64
N LEU A 265 -22.36 -15.76 -11.47
CA LEU A 265 -21.33 -16.80 -11.51
C LEU A 265 -20.56 -16.90 -10.19
N MET A 266 -20.16 -15.74 -9.65
CA MET A 266 -19.44 -15.69 -8.38
C MET A 266 -20.28 -16.25 -7.22
N ILE A 267 -21.54 -15.85 -7.09
CA ILE A 267 -22.39 -16.32 -5.97
C ILE A 267 -23.12 -17.64 -6.26
N GLU A 268 -22.85 -18.27 -7.41
CA GLU A 268 -23.48 -19.53 -7.85
C GLU A 268 -25.01 -19.47 -7.95
N GLU A 269 -25.55 -18.30 -8.30
CA GLU A 269 -27.00 -18.05 -8.49
C GLU A 269 -27.34 -17.82 -9.97
N LEU A 270 -26.73 -18.62 -10.85
CA LEU A 270 -27.26 -18.78 -12.20
C LEU A 270 -28.69 -19.33 -12.12
N PRO A 271 -29.57 -18.98 -13.08
CA PRO A 271 -30.96 -19.45 -13.08
C PRO A 271 -31.05 -20.92 -13.55
N CYS A 272 -30.39 -21.85 -12.85
CA CYS A 272 -30.52 -23.29 -13.08
C CYS A 272 -31.90 -23.78 -12.63
N ILE A 273 -32.31 -24.96 -13.06
CA ILE A 273 -33.62 -25.53 -12.70
C ILE A 273 -33.76 -25.67 -11.19
N GLU A 274 -32.74 -26.15 -10.48
CA GLU A 274 -32.78 -26.24 -9.02
C GLU A 274 -32.92 -24.88 -8.33
N GLN A 275 -32.31 -23.84 -8.89
CA GLN A 275 -32.46 -22.48 -8.37
C GLN A 275 -33.86 -21.91 -8.66
N ILE A 276 -34.45 -22.21 -9.82
CA ILE A 276 -35.81 -21.79 -10.18
C ILE A 276 -36.84 -22.51 -9.30
N LYS A 277 -36.67 -23.81 -9.04
CA LYS A 277 -37.53 -24.62 -8.15
C LYS A 277 -37.72 -23.99 -6.77
N ARG A 278 -36.71 -23.31 -6.22
CA ARG A 278 -36.82 -22.58 -4.94
C ARG A 278 -37.89 -21.48 -4.93
N THR A 279 -38.18 -20.90 -6.09
CA THR A 279 -39.17 -19.80 -6.23
C THR A 279 -40.48 -20.26 -6.88
N LEU A 280 -40.43 -21.22 -7.80
CA LEU A 280 -41.56 -21.69 -8.61
C LEU A 280 -41.68 -23.23 -8.59
N PHE A 281 -41.62 -23.82 -7.39
CA PHE A 281 -41.61 -25.27 -7.22
C PHE A 281 -42.76 -26.00 -7.94
N SER A 282 -43.99 -25.47 -7.84
CA SER A 282 -45.17 -26.10 -8.43
C SER A 282 -45.09 -26.29 -9.94
N LEU A 283 -44.34 -25.42 -10.65
CA LEU A 283 -44.19 -25.46 -12.10
C LEU A 283 -43.00 -26.31 -12.56
N TYR A 284 -41.97 -26.43 -11.71
CA TYR A 284 -40.69 -27.03 -12.09
C TYR A 284 -40.32 -28.30 -11.32
N LYS A 285 -41.15 -28.78 -10.38
CA LYS A 285 -40.86 -29.94 -9.52
C LYS A 285 -40.40 -31.20 -10.26
N GLU A 286 -40.93 -31.46 -11.45
CA GLU A 286 -40.65 -32.64 -12.28
C GLU A 286 -39.68 -32.32 -13.44
N ARG A 287 -39.02 -31.16 -13.41
CA ARG A 287 -38.06 -30.75 -14.45
C ARG A 287 -36.66 -31.20 -14.05
N PHE A 288 -36.02 -31.90 -14.98
CA PHE A 288 -34.60 -32.28 -14.99
C PHE A 288 -33.86 -31.45 -16.05
N CYS A 289 -32.55 -31.66 -16.16
CA CYS A 289 -31.71 -31.04 -17.18
C CYS A 289 -32.36 -31.15 -18.57
N PRO A 290 -32.56 -30.05 -19.33
CA PRO A 290 -33.20 -30.09 -20.64
C PRO A 290 -32.39 -30.81 -21.72
N MET A 291 -31.12 -31.13 -21.44
CA MET A 291 -30.20 -31.76 -22.38
C MET A 291 -30.05 -33.26 -22.09
N TYR A 292 -29.82 -33.61 -20.83
CA TYR A 292 -29.60 -35.00 -20.39
C TYR A 292 -30.90 -35.68 -19.91
N GLU A 293 -31.90 -34.91 -19.50
CA GLU A 293 -33.24 -35.31 -19.02
C GLU A 293 -33.30 -36.26 -17.81
N GLU A 294 -32.17 -36.79 -17.34
CA GLU A 294 -32.10 -37.72 -16.20
C GLU A 294 -31.57 -37.07 -14.91
N ASP A 295 -30.76 -36.03 -15.02
CA ASP A 295 -30.08 -35.38 -13.89
C ASP A 295 -30.73 -34.06 -13.44
N GLU A 296 -30.58 -33.73 -12.16
CA GLU A 296 -30.94 -32.40 -11.63
C GLU A 296 -29.97 -31.33 -12.13
N GLU A 297 -30.49 -30.28 -12.76
CA GLU A 297 -29.67 -29.15 -13.23
C GLU A 297 -29.41 -28.17 -12.09
N ASP A 298 -28.35 -28.46 -11.32
CA ASP A 298 -27.75 -27.54 -10.35
C ASP A 298 -26.66 -26.66 -10.98
N PHE A 299 -25.99 -25.84 -10.17
CA PHE A 299 -24.93 -24.96 -10.67
C PHE A 299 -23.74 -25.73 -11.28
N ASN A 300 -23.38 -26.89 -10.71
CA ASN A 300 -22.24 -27.68 -11.15
C ASN A 300 -22.58 -28.45 -12.43
N HIS A 301 -23.77 -29.04 -12.50
CA HIS A 301 -24.27 -29.77 -13.66
C HIS A 301 -24.26 -28.91 -14.93
N ILE A 302 -24.39 -27.58 -14.82
CA ILE A 302 -24.23 -26.67 -15.98
C ILE A 302 -22.91 -26.92 -16.72
N TRP A 303 -21.82 -27.12 -15.97
CA TRP A 303 -20.46 -27.25 -16.48
C TRP A 303 -20.06 -28.69 -16.80
N PHE A 304 -20.67 -29.67 -16.13
CA PHE A 304 -20.30 -31.10 -16.25
C PHE A 304 -21.28 -31.97 -17.04
N CYS A 305 -22.41 -31.42 -17.49
CA CYS A 305 -23.40 -32.14 -18.29
C CYS A 305 -22.72 -32.84 -19.48
N GLU A 306 -22.91 -34.17 -19.59
CA GLU A 306 -22.23 -34.99 -20.59
C GLU A 306 -22.52 -34.52 -22.01
N GLU A 307 -23.79 -34.19 -22.29
CA GLU A 307 -24.25 -33.66 -23.58
C GLU A 307 -23.64 -32.31 -23.97
N ARG A 308 -22.96 -31.61 -23.06
CA ARG A 308 -22.28 -30.32 -23.31
C ARG A 308 -20.75 -30.41 -23.26
N ARG A 309 -20.19 -31.62 -23.17
CA ARG A 309 -18.75 -31.80 -23.02
C ARG A 309 -17.95 -31.22 -24.18
N GLU A 310 -18.37 -31.47 -25.42
CA GLU A 310 -17.72 -30.93 -26.62
C GLU A 310 -17.74 -29.39 -26.63
N ASP A 311 -18.89 -28.78 -26.31
CA ASP A 311 -19.02 -27.31 -26.21
C ASP A 311 -18.05 -26.72 -25.16
N MET A 312 -17.88 -27.42 -24.04
CA MET A 312 -16.98 -27.00 -22.97
C MET A 312 -15.51 -27.13 -23.35
N ASP A 313 -15.13 -28.21 -24.03
CA ASP A 313 -13.76 -28.42 -24.53
C ASP A 313 -13.39 -27.36 -25.59
N ASP A 314 -14.33 -27.02 -26.48
CA ASP A 314 -14.17 -25.95 -27.46
C ASP A 314 -14.02 -24.58 -26.79
N LEU A 315 -14.82 -24.32 -25.74
CA LEU A 315 -14.73 -23.08 -24.97
C LEU A 315 -13.37 -22.96 -24.26
N ILE A 316 -12.92 -24.01 -23.59
CA ILE A 316 -11.61 -24.07 -22.91
C ILE A 316 -10.50 -23.81 -23.93
N SER A 317 -10.51 -24.53 -25.06
CA SER A 317 -9.53 -24.36 -26.13
C SER A 317 -9.54 -22.95 -26.70
N GLY A 318 -10.72 -22.35 -26.88
CA GLY A 318 -10.87 -20.97 -27.32
C GLY A 318 -10.29 -19.96 -26.33
N VAL A 319 -10.52 -20.15 -25.02
CA VAL A 319 -9.98 -19.29 -23.96
C VAL A 319 -8.46 -19.42 -23.86
N GLN A 320 -7.91 -20.64 -23.93
CA GLN A 320 -6.46 -20.88 -23.93
C GLN A 320 -5.77 -20.13 -25.08
N ASN A 321 -6.32 -20.23 -26.30
CA ASN A 321 -5.77 -19.53 -27.46
C ASN A 321 -5.88 -18.01 -27.33
N ARG A 322 -6.99 -17.51 -26.79
CA ARG A 322 -7.14 -16.07 -26.54
C ARG A 322 -6.14 -15.56 -25.51
N LEU A 323 -5.94 -16.30 -24.42
CA LEU A 323 -4.98 -15.96 -23.39
C LEU A 323 -3.55 -15.91 -23.96
N LEU A 324 -3.19 -16.89 -24.80
CA LEU A 324 -1.92 -16.92 -25.52
C LEU A 324 -1.68 -15.65 -26.33
N LEU A 325 -2.69 -15.24 -27.10
CA LEU A 325 -2.61 -14.06 -27.95
C LEU A 325 -2.46 -12.78 -27.12
N GLU A 326 -3.20 -12.64 -26.01
CA GLU A 326 -3.10 -11.44 -25.17
C GLU A 326 -1.77 -11.36 -24.41
N ILE A 327 -1.24 -12.49 -23.90
CA ILE A 327 0.05 -12.47 -23.21
C ILE A 327 1.18 -12.15 -24.18
N ASN A 328 1.21 -12.77 -25.35
CA ASN A 328 2.25 -12.53 -26.35
C ASN A 328 2.21 -11.12 -26.97
N LYS A 329 1.10 -10.37 -26.84
CA LYS A 329 1.05 -8.93 -27.20
C LYS A 329 1.80 -8.04 -26.20
N ILE A 330 1.91 -8.48 -24.95
CA ILE A 330 2.47 -7.71 -23.85
C ILE A 330 3.96 -8.02 -23.66
N LEU A 331 4.39 -9.25 -23.99
CA LEU A 331 5.76 -9.70 -23.85
C LEU A 331 6.67 -9.14 -24.96
N ASP A 332 7.93 -8.88 -24.60
CA ASP A 332 8.98 -8.55 -25.56
C ASP A 332 9.24 -9.73 -26.51
N PRO A 333 9.69 -9.49 -27.77
CA PRO A 333 9.90 -10.54 -28.78
C PRO A 333 10.87 -11.67 -28.40
N ILE A 334 11.62 -11.50 -27.32
CA ILE A 334 12.62 -12.45 -26.83
C ILE A 334 11.97 -13.51 -25.91
N ASN A 335 10.84 -13.18 -25.27
CA ASN A 335 10.13 -14.07 -24.34
C ASN A 335 8.81 -14.53 -24.97
N HIS A 336 8.84 -15.64 -25.70
CA HIS A 336 7.63 -16.23 -26.28
C HIS A 336 7.03 -17.31 -25.37
N ILE A 337 5.75 -17.14 -25.05
CA ILE A 337 4.96 -18.17 -24.37
C ILE A 337 4.27 -19.02 -25.43
N THR A 338 4.28 -20.35 -25.23
CA THR A 338 3.63 -21.33 -26.09
C THR A 338 2.30 -21.77 -25.48
N LEU A 339 1.46 -22.41 -26.28
CA LEU A 339 0.21 -22.99 -25.80
C LEU A 339 0.44 -24.06 -24.72
N GLU A 340 1.56 -24.77 -24.77
CA GLU A 340 1.94 -25.77 -23.77
C GLU A 340 2.16 -25.14 -22.39
N HIS A 341 2.81 -23.99 -22.32
CA HIS A 341 2.95 -23.24 -21.07
C HIS A 341 1.59 -22.84 -20.48
N ILE A 342 0.60 -22.52 -21.32
CA ILE A 342 -0.75 -22.16 -20.88
C ILE A 342 -1.51 -23.38 -20.39
N LYS A 343 -1.44 -24.50 -21.12
CA LYS A 343 -2.07 -25.76 -20.72
C LYS A 343 -1.51 -26.29 -19.40
N ASN A 344 -0.25 -25.98 -19.09
CA ASN A 344 0.42 -26.37 -17.86
C ASN A 344 0.12 -25.43 -16.66
N LEU A 345 -0.72 -24.40 -16.81
CA LEU A 345 -1.19 -23.61 -15.68
C LEU A 345 -2.05 -24.49 -14.77
N ASN A 346 -1.71 -24.52 -13.47
CA ASN A 346 -2.30 -25.43 -12.48
C ASN A 346 -3.82 -25.37 -12.47
N ASP A 347 -4.45 -26.54 -12.63
CA ASP A 347 -5.85 -26.92 -12.39
C ASP A 347 -6.98 -26.07 -13.01
N ILE A 348 -6.73 -24.86 -13.52
CA ILE A 348 -7.72 -23.92 -14.08
C ILE A 348 -8.38 -24.37 -15.41
N TRP A 349 -7.97 -25.51 -15.94
CA TRP A 349 -8.52 -26.09 -17.17
C TRP A 349 -9.23 -27.43 -16.93
N LYS A 350 -9.16 -27.96 -15.70
CA LYS A 350 -9.74 -29.25 -15.37
C LYS A 350 -11.17 -29.05 -14.92
N LEU A 351 -12.10 -29.62 -15.67
CA LEU A 351 -13.50 -29.71 -15.28
C LEU A 351 -13.66 -30.77 -14.18
N GLU A 352 -13.28 -30.42 -12.96
CA GLU A 352 -13.44 -31.25 -11.77
C GLU A 352 -14.09 -30.44 -10.64
N VAL A 353 -14.88 -31.10 -9.79
CA VAL A 353 -15.39 -30.49 -8.56
C VAL A 353 -14.27 -30.51 -7.52
N SER A 354 -13.61 -29.38 -7.26
CA SER A 354 -12.58 -29.33 -6.21
C SER A 354 -13.20 -29.51 -4.82
N GLU A 355 -12.45 -30.15 -3.91
CA GLU A 355 -12.80 -30.25 -2.48
C GLU A 355 -12.90 -28.86 -1.80
N ASP A 356 -12.36 -27.82 -2.45
CA ASP A 356 -12.44 -26.42 -2.01
C ASP A 356 -13.73 -25.70 -2.43
N HIS A 357 -14.70 -26.41 -3.06
CA HIS A 357 -15.97 -25.88 -3.56
C HIS A 357 -15.83 -24.71 -4.55
N ILE A 358 -14.69 -24.65 -5.24
CA ILE A 358 -14.47 -23.72 -6.35
C ILE A 358 -14.24 -24.56 -7.59
N LEU A 359 -15.08 -24.34 -8.60
CA LEU A 359 -14.86 -24.87 -9.94
C LEU A 359 -13.53 -24.31 -10.44
N SER A 360 -12.55 -25.20 -10.61
CA SER A 360 -11.34 -24.93 -11.36
C SER A 360 -11.60 -25.09 -12.85
#